data_AF-A0A935D4Z4-F1
#
_entry.id   AF-A0A935D4Z4-F1
#
_cell.length_a   1.000
_cell.length_b   1.000
_cell.length_c   1.000
_cell.angle_alpha   90.00
_cell.angle_beta   90.00
_cell.angle_gamma   90.00
#
_symmetry.space_group_name_H-M   'P 1'
#
loop_
_entity.id
_entity.type
_entity.pdbx_description
1 polymer ?
#
loop_
_entity_poly.entity_id
_entity_poly.type
_entity_poly.pdbx_seq_one_letter_code
_entity_poly.pdbx_strand_id
1 'polypeptide(L)' 'MTPEERDALVCEVASATRETRPNGEIAWAPAFHDLDEEGRREAFEETLTHRRLEATTSPDGLSGTARAVLAKVRAARL' A
#
# COMPACT_ATOMS: atom_id res chain seq x y z
N MET A 1 -2.13 21.21 -9.00
CA MET A 1 -2.71 20.30 -8.00
C MET A 1 -3.21 21.15 -6.85
N THR A 2 -4.50 21.09 -6.56
CA THR A 2 -5.05 21.69 -5.33
C THR A 2 -4.67 20.82 -4.11
N PRO A 3 -4.75 21.34 -2.89
CA PRO A 3 -4.51 20.54 -1.69
C PRO A 3 -5.38 19.27 -1.61
N GLU A 4 -6.65 19.37 -2.02
CA GLU A 4 -7.61 18.26 -1.99
C GLU A 4 -7.26 17.19 -3.04
N GLU A 5 -6.81 17.62 -4.23
CA GLU A 5 -6.31 16.69 -5.26
C GLU A 5 -5.07 15.94 -4.76
N ARG A 6 -4.17 16.62 -4.04
CA ARG A 6 -2.98 15.98 -3.47
C ARG A 6 -3.35 14.94 -2.42
N ASP A 7 -4.23 15.31 -1.49
CA ASP A 7 -4.67 14.44 -0.40
C ASP A 7 -5.34 13.16 -0.95
N ALA A 8 -6.18 13.29 -1.98
CA ALA A 8 -6.77 12.14 -2.66
C ALA A 8 -5.71 11.21 -3.27
N LEU A 9 -4.70 11.76 -3.95
CA LEU A 9 -3.61 10.97 -4.55
C LEU A 9 -2.73 10.31 -3.47
N VAL A 10 -2.42 11.01 -2.39
CA VAL A 10 -1.71 10.45 -1.23
C VAL A 10 -2.49 9.28 -0.64
N CYS A 11 -3.80 9.44 -0.42
CA CYS A 11 -4.67 8.37 0.07
C CYS A 11 -4.70 7.16 -0.85
N GLU A 12 -4.80 7.37 -2.17
CA GLU A 12 -4.79 6.29 -3.16
C GLU A 12 -3.48 5.50 -3.12
N VAL A 13 -2.34 6.18 -3.09
CA VAL A 13 -1.01 5.56 -3.02
C VAL A 13 -0.80 4.82 -1.70
N ALA A 14 -1.22 5.43 -0.58
CA ALA A 14 -1.05 4.88 0.77
C ALA A 14 -2.01 3.73 1.10
N SER A 15 -3.02 3.49 0.26
CA SER A 15 -4.01 2.44 0.44
C SER A 15 -3.38 1.05 0.61
N ALA A 16 -4.06 0.16 1.34
CA ALA A 16 -3.66 -1.24 1.45
C ALA A 16 -4.05 -2.08 0.23
N THR A 17 -5.06 -1.64 -0.52
CA THR A 17 -5.60 -2.34 -1.69
C THR A 17 -4.60 -2.27 -2.84
N ARG A 18 -4.33 -3.41 -3.48
CA ARG A 18 -3.50 -3.50 -4.68
C ARG A 18 -4.29 -4.28 -5.72
N GLU A 19 -4.66 -3.61 -6.80
CA GLU A 19 -5.26 -4.29 -7.95
C GLU A 19 -4.24 -5.29 -8.52
N THR A 20 -4.75 -6.45 -8.96
CA THR A 20 -3.94 -7.46 -9.60
C THR A 20 -4.47 -7.76 -10.99
N ARG A 21 -3.56 -7.97 -11.93
CA ARG A 21 -3.89 -8.46 -13.27
C ARG A 21 -4.28 -9.94 -13.21
N PRO A 22 -4.94 -10.50 -14.25
CA PRO A 22 -5.30 -11.92 -14.30
C PRO A 22 -4.12 -12.89 -14.14
N ASN A 23 -2.90 -12.46 -14.47
CA ASN A 23 -1.67 -13.22 -14.27
C ASN A 23 -1.09 -13.12 -12.84
N GLY A 24 -1.75 -12.41 -11.93
CA GLY A 24 -1.33 -12.22 -10.54
C GLY A 24 -0.30 -11.11 -10.31
N GLU A 25 0.09 -10.38 -11.35
CA GLU A 25 0.96 -9.21 -11.20
C GLU A 25 0.22 -8.07 -10.51
N ILE A 26 0.93 -7.32 -9.67
CA ILE A 26 0.41 -6.10 -9.06
C ILE A 26 0.27 -5.05 -10.18
N ALA A 27 -0.95 -4.55 -10.35
CA ALA A 27 -1.20 -3.40 -11.20
C ALA A 27 -0.61 -2.16 -10.55
N TRP A 28 0.03 -1.35 -11.37
CA TRP A 28 0.72 -0.16 -10.93
C TRP A 28 -0.30 0.98 -10.73
N ALA A 29 -0.14 1.78 -9.67
CA ALA A 29 -1.08 2.85 -9.30
C ALA A 29 -0.71 4.18 -9.98
N PRO A 30 -1.50 4.69 -10.95
CA PRO A 30 -1.23 5.95 -11.65
C PRO A 30 -0.91 7.13 -10.73
N ALA A 31 -1.63 7.23 -9.60
CA ALA A 31 -1.51 8.30 -8.63
C ALA A 31 -0.08 8.53 -8.11
N PHE A 32 0.78 7.51 -8.06
CA PHE A 32 2.17 7.70 -7.63
C PHE A 32 2.98 8.57 -8.60
N HIS A 33 2.69 8.52 -9.90
CA HIS A 33 3.40 9.32 -10.91
C HIS A 33 2.85 10.75 -10.95
N ASP A 34 1.58 10.92 -10.62
CA ASP A 34 0.93 12.24 -10.54
C ASP A 34 1.38 13.04 -9.31
N LEU A 35 1.87 12.36 -8.26
CA LEU A 35 2.52 13.01 -7.12
C LEU A 35 3.93 13.52 -7.45
N ASP A 36 4.23 14.72 -6.94
CA ASP A 36 5.58 15.28 -6.86
C ASP A 36 6.43 14.57 -5.79
N GLU A 37 7.70 14.97 -5.65
CA GLU A 37 8.62 14.31 -4.73
C GLU A 37 8.16 14.39 -3.26
N GLU A 38 7.63 15.55 -2.85
CA GLU A 38 7.15 15.74 -1.49
C GLU A 38 5.88 14.95 -1.22
N GLY A 39 4.92 14.92 -2.16
CA GLY A 39 3.73 14.10 -2.05
C GLY A 39 4.04 12.60 -1.98
N ARG A 40 5.08 12.14 -2.68
CA ARG A 40 5.55 10.74 -2.55
C ARG A 40 6.15 10.45 -1.18
N ARG A 41 6.86 11.41 -0.57
CA ARG A 41 7.36 11.29 0.81
C ARG A 41 6.21 11.24 1.80
N GLU A 42 5.22 12.09 1.63
CA GLU A 42 3.99 12.11 2.45
C GLU A 42 3.23 10.78 2.37
N ALA A 43 3.01 10.26 1.16
CA ALA A 43 2.35 8.96 0.97
C ALA A 43 3.11 7.79 1.60
N PHE A 44 4.45 7.86 1.66
CA PHE A 44 5.24 6.86 2.37
C PHE A 44 4.98 6.89 3.88
N GLU A 45 5.00 8.07 4.50
CA GLU A 45 4.72 8.22 5.93
C GLU A 45 3.28 7.79 6.27
N GLU A 46 2.31 8.17 5.44
CA GLU A 46 0.91 7.75 5.62
C GLU A 46 0.76 6.23 5.50
N THR A 47 1.49 5.61 4.58
CA THR A 47 1.54 4.14 4.47
C THR A 47 2.04 3.51 5.77
N LEU A 48 3.09 4.05 6.40
CA LEU A 48 3.60 3.51 7.68
C LEU A 48 2.55 3.61 8.78
N THR A 49 1.84 4.74 8.86
CA THR A 49 0.73 4.93 9.80
C THR A 49 -0.37 3.89 9.58
N HIS A 50 -0.82 3.71 8.33
CA HIS A 50 -1.80 2.69 7.97
C HIS A 50 -1.37 1.27 8.38
N ARG A 51 -0.10 0.88 8.14
CA ARG A 51 0.38 -0.46 8.52
C ARG A 51 0.44 -0.68 10.02
N ARG A 52 0.75 0.35 10.80
CA ARG A 52 0.73 0.26 12.27
C ARG A 52 -0.70 0.07 12.76
N LEU A 53 -1.66 0.84 12.25
CA LEU A 53 -3.08 0.70 12.59
C LEU A 53 -3.65 -0.67 12.17
N GLU A 54 -3.27 -1.16 11.00
CA GLU A 54 -3.68 -2.48 10.53
C GLU A 54 -3.13 -3.58 11.45
N ALA A 55 -1.85 -3.48 11.84
CA ALA A 55 -1.21 -4.44 12.73
C ALA A 55 -1.84 -4.48 14.13
N THR A 56 -2.28 -3.34 14.69
CA THR A 56 -2.91 -3.32 16.04
C THR A 56 -4.24 -4.07 16.09
N THR A 57 -4.93 -4.21 14.96
CA THR A 57 -6.22 -4.92 14.87
C THR A 57 -6.06 -6.39 14.46
N SER A 58 -4.84 -6.81 14.09
CA SER A 58 -4.58 -8.18 13.65
C SER A 58 -4.26 -9.11 14.83
N PRO A 59 -4.86 -10.31 14.93
CA PRO A 59 -4.56 -11.28 15.99
C PRO A 59 -3.09 -11.70 16.08
N ASP A 60 -2.38 -11.67 14.95
CA ASP A 60 -0.96 -12.03 14.82
C ASP A 60 -0.03 -10.80 14.81
N GLY A 61 -0.57 -9.59 14.97
CA GLY A 61 0.18 -8.34 14.88
C GLY A 61 0.71 -8.02 13.47
N LEU A 62 0.23 -8.70 12.43
CA LEU A 62 0.69 -8.52 11.06
C LEU A 62 -0.25 -7.63 10.24
N SER A 63 0.34 -6.82 9.35
CA SER A 63 -0.41 -6.14 8.30
C SER A 63 -0.86 -7.13 7.21
N GLY A 64 -1.87 -6.77 6.43
CA GLY A 64 -2.34 -7.53 5.27
C GLY A 64 -1.24 -7.74 4.24
N THR A 65 -0.37 -6.73 4.04
CA THR A 65 0.83 -6.88 3.20
C THR A 65 1.76 -7.95 3.76
N ALA A 66 2.05 -7.95 5.06
CA ALA A 66 2.91 -8.97 5.67
C ALA A 66 2.32 -10.38 5.53
N ARG A 67 1.01 -10.54 5.78
CA ARG A 67 0.32 -11.83 5.57
C ARG A 67 0.41 -12.31 4.12
N ALA A 68 0.19 -11.42 3.15
CA ALA A 68 0.27 -11.74 1.72
C ALA A 68 1.69 -12.17 1.29
N VAL A 69 2.73 -11.47 1.77
CA VAL A 69 4.13 -11.85 1.52
C VAL A 69 4.46 -13.20 2.15
N LEU A 70 4.07 -13.42 3.41
CA LEU A 70 4.31 -14.70 4.08
C LEU A 70 3.61 -15.87 3.38
N ALA A 71 2.40 -15.67 2.86
CA ALA A 71 1.71 -16.67 2.05
C ALA A 71 2.51 -17.05 0.80
N LYS A 72 3.07 -16.06 0.08
CA LYS A 72 3.94 -16.30 -1.09
C LYS A 72 5.22 -17.04 -0.73
N VAL A 73 5.90 -16.65 0.36
CA VAL A 73 7.13 -17.32 0.82
C VAL A 73 6.86 -18.77 1.23
N ARG A 74 5.72 -19.05 1.89
CA ARG A 74 5.33 -20.41 2.25
C ARG A 74 5.02 -21.25 1.01
N ALA A 75 4.32 -20.69 0.03
CA ALA A 75 4.02 -21.37 -1.23
C ALA A 75 5.28 -21.68 -2.06
N ALA A 76 6.29 -20.81 -2.06
CA ALA A 76 7.55 -21.02 -2.79
C ALA A 76 8.51 -22.03 -2.13
N ARG A 77 8.25 -22.43 -0.88
CA ARG A 77 9.05 -23.40 -0.12
C ARG A 77 8.50 -24.83 -0.17
N LEU A 78 7.34 -25.02 -0.79
CA LEU A 78 6.70 -26.32 -1.06
C LEU A 78 6.96 -26.72 -2.51
#